data_AF-A0A0B8NXA6-F1
#
_entry.id   AF-A0A0B8NXA6-F1
#
_cell.length_a   1.000
_cell.length_b   1.000
_cell.length_c   1.000
_cell.angle_alpha   90.00
_cell.angle_beta   90.00
_cell.angle_gamma   90.00
#
_symmetry.space_group_name_H-M   'P 1'
#
loop_
_entity.id
_entity.type
_entity.pdbx_description
1 polymer ?
#
loop_
_entity_poly.entity_id
_entity_poly.type
_entity_poly.pdbx_seq_one_letter_code
_entity_poly.pdbx_strand_id
1 'polypeptide(L)' 'MGELIANDGDSYRYLAESIRMHPDQDTLEGMMQEAGFENTNYYNLTGGIVALHRGYKF' A
#
# COMPACT_ATOMS: atom_id res chain seq x y z
N MET A 1 14.03 -29.88 -12.42
CA MET A 1 14.15 -28.53 -13.04
C MET A 1 12.91 -27.65 -12.82
N GLY A 2 11.85 -28.11 -12.13
CA GLY A 2 10.70 -27.24 -11.76
C GLY A 2 10.81 -26.58 -10.38
N GLU A 3 11.78 -26.99 -9.55
CA GLU A 3 11.99 -26.46 -8.19
C GLU A 3 12.74 -25.13 -8.12
N LEU A 4 13.40 -24.69 -9.21
CA LEU A 4 14.12 -23.41 -9.21
C LEU A 4 13.23 -22.19 -9.51
N ILE A 5 11.98 -22.42 -9.90
CA ILE A 5 10.98 -21.38 -10.23
C ILE A 5 9.87 -21.35 -9.15
N ALA A 6 9.77 -22.39 -8.32
CA ALA A 6 8.72 -22.57 -7.32
C ALA A 6 8.81 -21.65 -6.09
N ASN A 7 9.74 -20.69 -6.07
CA ASN A 7 9.72 -19.61 -5.06
C ASN A 7 8.83 -18.42 -5.49
N ASP A 8 8.25 -18.48 -6.70
CA ASP A 8 7.49 -17.39 -7.33
C ASP A 8 5.98 -17.47 -7.02
N GLY A 9 5.42 -18.69 -6.87
CA GLY A 9 3.99 -18.87 -6.61
C GLY A 9 3.52 -18.31 -5.26
N ASP A 10 4.27 -18.59 -4.19
CA ASP A 10 3.97 -18.03 -2.87
C ASP A 10 4.24 -16.53 -2.80
N SER A 11 5.24 -16.04 -3.52
CA SER A 11 5.56 -14.61 -3.61
C SER A 11 4.45 -13.81 -4.30
N TYR A 12 3.93 -14.29 -5.44
CA TYR A 12 2.78 -13.66 -6.12
C TYR A 12 1.49 -13.80 -5.31
N ARG A 13 1.29 -14.93 -4.61
CA ARG A 13 0.15 -15.10 -3.70
C ARG A 13 0.19 -14.08 -2.57
N TYR A 14 1.34 -13.93 -1.90
CA TYR A 14 1.54 -12.93 -0.86
C TYR A 14 1.34 -11.51 -1.39
N LEU A 15 1.81 -11.21 -2.60
CA LEU A 15 1.58 -9.91 -3.23
C LEU A 15 0.08 -9.63 -3.42
N ALA A 16 -0.67 -10.58 -3.98
CA ALA A 16 -2.11 -10.42 -4.18
C ALA A 16 -2.88 -10.30 -2.86
N GLU A 17 -2.51 -11.08 -1.85
CA GLU A 17 -3.11 -11.01 -0.51
C GLU A 17 -2.79 -9.69 0.19
N SER A 18 -1.54 -9.23 0.15
CA SER A 18 -1.11 -7.97 0.77
C SER A 18 -1.78 -6.76 0.13
N ILE A 19 -1.94 -6.73 -1.20
CA ILE A 19 -2.69 -5.67 -1.89
C ILE A 19 -4.16 -5.63 -1.43
N ARG A 20 -4.80 -6.79 -1.26
CA ARG A 20 -6.21 -6.85 -0.80
C ARG A 20 -6.38 -6.43 0.67
N MET A 21 -5.38 -6.71 1.49
CA MET A 21 -5.39 -6.36 2.92
C MET A 21 -4.95 -4.92 3.17
N HIS A 22 -4.31 -4.27 2.20
CA HIS A 22 -3.87 -2.89 2.32
C HIS A 22 -5.10 -1.97 2.43
N PRO A 23 -5.10 -1.00 3.37
CA PRO A 23 -6.18 -0.02 3.46
C PRO A 23 -6.33 0.78 2.16
N ASP A 24 -7.56 1.24 1.89
CA ASP A 24 -7.79 2.22 0.83
C ASP A 24 -7.16 3.58 1.18
N GLN A 25 -7.17 4.49 0.20
CA GLN A 25 -6.43 5.75 0.31
C GLN A 25 -6.93 6.63 1.46
N ASP A 26 -8.26 6.73 1.64
CA ASP A 26 -8.88 7.54 2.70
C ASP A 26 -8.61 6.92 4.08
N THR A 27 -8.71 5.59 4.19
CA THR A 27 -8.42 4.86 5.43
C THR A 27 -6.97 5.04 5.84
N LEU A 28 -6.02 4.89 4.91
CA LEU A 28 -4.60 5.06 5.21
C LEU A 28 -4.28 6.52 5.58
N GLU A 29 -4.91 7.50 4.92
CA GLU A 29 -4.78 8.90 5.31
C GLU A 29 -5.27 9.14 6.74
N GLY A 30 -6.42 8.58 7.12
CA GLY A 30 -6.93 8.64 8.50
C GLY A 30 -5.95 8.02 9.50
N MET A 31 -5.36 6.86 9.17
CA MET A 31 -4.32 6.25 10.00
C MET A 31 -3.08 7.14 10.16
N MET A 32 -2.70 7.91 9.13
CA MET A 32 -1.61 8.89 9.24
C MET A 32 -1.97 10.03 10.19
N GLN A 33 -3.21 10.53 10.12
CA GLN A 33 -3.70 11.57 11.04
C GLN A 33 -3.72 11.07 12.49
N GLU A 34 -4.20 9.85 12.73
CA GLU A 34 -4.18 9.21 14.05
C GLU A 34 -2.76 9.01 14.60
N ALA A 35 -1.79 8.76 13.71
CA ALA A 35 -0.37 8.67 14.06
C ALA A 35 0.28 10.05 14.35
N GLY A 36 -0.47 11.16 14.21
CA GLY A 36 -0.03 12.51 14.49
C GLY A 36 0.68 13.21 13.33
N PHE A 37 0.47 12.75 12.09
CA PHE A 37 0.83 13.54 10.92
C PHE A 37 -0.25 14.58 10.63
N GLU A 38 0.18 15.78 10.28
CA GLU A 38 -0.65 16.91 9.89
C GLU A 38 -0.51 17.18 8.39
N ASN A 39 -1.48 17.93 7.83
CA ASN A 39 -1.55 18.25 6.40
C ASN A 39 -1.37 17.01 5.52
N THR A 40 -2.02 15.91 5.92
CA THR A 40 -2.02 14.67 5.16
C THR A 40 -2.81 14.87 3.86
N ASN A 41 -2.38 14.20 2.80
CA ASN A 41 -3.10 14.10 1.54
C ASN A 41 -2.51 12.94 0.72
N TYR A 42 -3.25 12.46 -0.28
CA TYR A 42 -2.74 11.49 -1.23
C TYR A 42 -3.02 11.87 -2.69
N TYR A 43 -2.15 11.38 -3.58
CA TYR A 43 -2.28 11.55 -5.03
C TYR A 43 -2.36 10.20 -5.70
N ASN A 44 -3.47 9.95 -6.40
CA ASN A 44 -3.65 8.73 -7.18
C ASN A 44 -2.78 8.76 -8.44
N LEU A 45 -2.07 7.67 -8.67
CA LEU A 45 -1.24 7.40 -9.83
C LEU A 45 -1.86 6.25 -10.61
N THR A 46 -1.72 6.29 -11.94
CA THR A 46 -2.20 5.21 -12.83
C THR A 46 -3.68 4.85 -12.57
N GLY A 47 -4.54 5.85 -12.40
CA GLY A 47 -5.97 5.64 -12.18
C GLY A 47 -6.34 5.05 -10.81
N GLY A 48 -5.45 5.11 -9.82
CA GLY A 48 -5.70 4.62 -8.46
C GLY A 48 -5.13 3.24 -8.15
N ILE A 49 -4.37 2.64 -9.09
CA ILE A 49 -3.62 1.39 -8.82
C ILE A 49 -2.56 1.63 -7.73
N VAL A 50 -1.97 2.83 -7.70
CA VAL A 50 -1.00 3.25 -6.68
C VAL A 50 -1.38 4.65 -6.20
N ALA A 51 -1.10 4.97 -4.94
CA ALA A 51 -1.22 6.31 -4.39
C ALA A 51 0.07 6.74 -3.70
N LEU A 52 0.39 8.03 -3.77
CA LEU A 52 1.45 8.66 -3.00
C LEU A 52 0.82 9.44 -1.85
N HIS A 53 1.00 8.96 -0.62
CA HIS A 53 0.59 9.67 0.60
C HIS A 53 1.71 10.56 1.11
N ARG A 54 1.36 11.77 1.56
CA ARG A 54 2.28 12.73 2.16
C ARG A 54 1.64 13.35 3.40
N GLY A 55 2.42 13.50 4.47
CA GLY A 55 2.04 14.22 5.69
C GLY A 55 3.29 14.81 6.35
N TYR A 56 3.09 15.76 7.27
CA TYR A 56 4.15 16.48 7.96
C TYR A 56 4.00 16.31 9.47
N LYS A 57 5.11 16.36 10.21
CA LYS A 57 5.10 16.37 11.68
C LYS A 57 5.87 17.60 12.15
N PHE A 58 5.23 18.42 12.98
CA PHE A 58 5.79 19.65 13.53
C PHE A 58 6.35 19.44 14.94
#